data_AF-A0A350YBI0-F1
#
_entry.id   AF-A0A350YBI0-F1
#
_cell.length_a   1.000
_cell.length_b   1.000
_cell.length_c   1.000
_cell.angle_alpha   90.00
_cell.angle_beta   90.00
_cell.angle_gamma   90.00
#
_symmetry.space_group_name_H-M   'P 1'
#
loop_
_entity.id
_entity.type
_entity.pdbx_description
1 polymer ?
#
loop_
_entity_poly.entity_id
_entity_poly.type
_entity_poly.pdbx_seq_one_letter_code
_entity_poly.pdbx_strand_id
1 'polypeptide(L)'
;MNKIVVLSDIHIGNNTPTVWYQKSFHESYLVAALDWVKSNTESIQELILLGDVIDFWTYPAEEQPPSFDAIIAANPNIFGSNGKLSQVLTALKGKVTYVRGNHDMSITQADLNKIQNPNGYKIKLCPDDIYYPLGNANRRIACTHGHIYALFNAPYNNSSSPIAPLPVGHFVSRAVASKRKKELQPGQTVAELNDSGDPGMWEIIPRFGRILVEALAPVLGSNIGLPAVVAIVLSGRTARAWDALSSIAKLLLSNVSDVTGLGDTQPIKLPNGKQITIEEAKKIYDNLFSDWRNKNDFLTAYKALMADWRSWYMGWFAQKLAFEVGADLVVMGHTHTPISGLSNSLIQYINTGFNCPSVPDIGIGKKHPTFVTINVDNLCTDVLQVVKEGNSYNIKSGDAQRDIVAENDFSCYVIIDNSNGNSDLRRKDFQAKHGHYIVLPPEIIKRGETVRFWLQDYPGIYGAEGSVKYVKQDNQQEIRFTYGCPFVSSNYCSGTNFYTKSANLSWGNLNETKTSGHPFVVRFLNKVESRWELVRDGGKLLSVAEMKDGSFVGIGIDNQLYTLATLPSTWKLAKNGGKLLSVAILKDEIIVGVGTDNQLYTLDTSTSRWKLVGEGGKLLSVAT
;
A
#
# COMPACT_ATOMS: atom_id res chain seq x y z
N MET A 1 -0.82 -11.11 -19.82
CA MET A 1 -1.12 -10.72 -18.42
C MET A 1 -0.03 -9.78 -17.97
N ASN A 2 -0.36 -8.69 -17.28
CA ASN A 2 0.55 -7.59 -17.00
C ASN A 2 0.96 -7.62 -15.51
N LYS A 3 2.19 -8.07 -15.20
CA LYS A 3 2.68 -8.29 -13.83
C LYS A 3 3.77 -7.30 -13.44
N ILE A 4 3.77 -6.86 -12.18
CA ILE A 4 4.93 -6.22 -11.56
C ILE A 4 5.65 -7.27 -10.73
N VAL A 5 6.99 -7.28 -10.77
CA VAL A 5 7.83 -8.10 -9.90
C VAL A 5 8.56 -7.21 -8.92
N VAL A 6 8.65 -7.61 -7.65
CA VAL A 6 9.28 -6.81 -6.58
C VAL A 6 10.31 -7.65 -5.83
N LEU A 7 11.57 -7.18 -5.77
CA LEU A 7 12.62 -7.69 -4.88
C LEU A 7 13.03 -6.61 -3.89
N SER A 8 13.39 -7.00 -2.67
CA SER A 8 13.84 -6.11 -1.60
C SER A 8 14.82 -6.86 -0.69
N ASP A 9 15.50 -6.11 0.18
CA ASP A 9 16.27 -6.65 1.31
C ASP A 9 17.29 -7.71 0.85
N ILE A 10 18.10 -7.34 -0.16
CA ILE A 10 19.15 -8.18 -0.76
C ILE A 10 20.49 -7.92 -0.06
N HIS A 11 20.75 -6.68 0.35
CA HIS A 11 21.89 -6.26 1.16
C HIS A 11 23.27 -6.53 0.55
N ILE A 12 23.44 -6.29 -0.76
CA ILE A 12 24.70 -6.54 -1.47
C ILE A 12 25.75 -5.51 -1.08
N GLY A 13 26.85 -5.98 -0.49
CA GLY A 13 28.06 -5.19 -0.24
C GLY A 13 29.26 -5.65 -1.06
N ASN A 14 30.47 -5.36 -0.61
CA ASN A 14 31.72 -5.76 -1.26
C ASN A 14 32.24 -7.16 -0.83
N ASN A 15 31.40 -7.99 -0.20
CA ASN A 15 31.76 -9.26 0.43
C ASN A 15 32.67 -9.15 1.67
N THR A 16 32.69 -7.99 2.35
CA THR A 16 33.20 -7.93 3.73
C THR A 16 32.46 -8.98 4.58
N PRO A 17 33.13 -9.76 5.44
CA PRO A 17 32.52 -10.89 6.15
C PRO A 17 31.34 -10.56 7.07
N THR A 18 31.16 -9.28 7.45
CA THR A 18 30.05 -8.80 8.28
C THR A 18 28.81 -8.39 7.49
N VAL A 19 28.91 -8.28 6.17
CA VAL A 19 27.79 -7.94 5.30
C VAL A 19 26.85 -9.14 5.17
N TRP A 20 25.53 -8.91 5.23
CA TRP A 20 24.56 -10.00 5.21
C TRP A 20 24.59 -10.78 3.90
N TYR A 21 24.64 -10.09 2.76
CA TYR A 21 24.90 -10.75 1.49
C TYR A 21 26.36 -11.20 1.38
N GLN A 22 26.52 -12.49 1.16
CA GLN A 22 27.79 -13.14 0.83
C GLN A 22 27.66 -13.83 -0.52
N LYS A 23 28.44 -13.38 -1.51
CA LYS A 23 28.43 -13.90 -2.88
C LYS A 23 28.60 -15.41 -2.95
N SER A 24 29.48 -15.97 -2.12
CA SER A 24 29.75 -17.42 -2.05
C SER A 24 28.51 -18.26 -1.75
N PHE A 25 27.47 -17.67 -1.15
CA PHE A 25 26.25 -18.36 -0.77
C PHE A 25 25.01 -17.83 -1.50
N HIS A 26 24.77 -16.53 -1.44
CA HIS A 26 23.52 -15.91 -1.84
C HIS A 26 23.39 -15.69 -3.35
N GLU A 27 24.51 -15.56 -4.09
CA GLU A 27 24.51 -15.19 -5.52
C GLU A 27 23.66 -16.15 -6.35
N SER A 28 23.72 -17.45 -6.08
CA SER A 28 22.96 -18.45 -6.85
C SER A 28 21.45 -18.32 -6.67
N TYR A 29 20.99 -17.92 -5.48
CA TYR A 29 19.57 -17.67 -5.23
C TYR A 29 19.09 -16.43 -5.98
N LEU A 30 19.85 -15.34 -5.90
CA LEU A 30 19.53 -14.09 -6.60
C LEU A 30 19.56 -14.28 -8.12
N VAL A 31 20.55 -15.02 -8.65
CA VAL A 31 20.63 -15.39 -10.06
C VAL A 31 19.36 -16.12 -10.51
N ALA A 32 18.86 -17.09 -9.72
CA ALA A 32 17.65 -17.83 -10.06
C ALA A 32 16.41 -16.93 -10.12
N ALA A 33 16.25 -15.99 -9.17
CA ALA A 33 15.16 -15.02 -9.20
C ALA A 33 15.24 -14.10 -10.43
N LEU A 34 16.43 -13.59 -10.77
CA LEU A 34 16.62 -12.73 -11.95
C LEU A 34 16.47 -13.48 -13.28
N ASP A 35 16.90 -14.74 -13.36
CA ASP A 35 16.67 -15.58 -14.54
C ASP A 35 15.18 -15.96 -14.69
N TRP A 36 14.45 -16.13 -13.58
CA TRP A 36 13.00 -16.27 -13.63
C TRP A 36 12.34 -15.02 -14.21
N VAL A 37 12.74 -13.82 -13.78
CA VAL A 37 12.24 -12.56 -14.37
C VAL A 37 12.47 -12.53 -15.87
N LYS A 38 13.70 -12.83 -16.34
CA LYS A 38 14.01 -12.87 -17.78
C LYS A 38 13.18 -13.88 -18.55
N SER A 39 12.93 -15.05 -17.97
CA SER A 39 12.15 -16.12 -18.60
C SER A 39 10.65 -15.80 -18.68
N ASN A 40 10.18 -14.77 -17.98
CA ASN A 40 8.76 -14.41 -17.89
C ASN A 40 8.45 -13.00 -18.43
N THR A 41 9.36 -12.41 -19.21
CA THR A 41 9.30 -11.01 -19.70
C THR A 41 8.01 -10.65 -20.43
N GLU A 42 7.41 -11.58 -21.19
CA GLU A 42 6.13 -11.36 -21.88
C GLU A 42 4.98 -11.00 -20.95
N SER A 43 5.08 -11.42 -19.68
CA SER A 43 4.09 -11.15 -18.65
C SER A 43 4.47 -10.03 -17.70
N ILE A 44 5.69 -9.47 -17.80
CA ILE A 44 6.22 -8.52 -16.81
C ILE A 44 6.21 -7.10 -17.37
N GLN A 45 5.47 -6.23 -16.68
CA GLN A 45 5.46 -4.79 -16.89
C GLN A 45 6.77 -4.16 -16.44
N GLU A 46 7.22 -4.49 -15.23
CA GLU A 46 8.29 -3.79 -14.54
C GLU A 46 8.88 -4.68 -13.42
N LEU A 47 10.19 -4.54 -13.20
CA LEU A 47 10.87 -5.00 -12.01
C LEU A 47 11.11 -3.83 -11.05
N ILE A 48 10.66 -3.94 -9.81
CA ILE A 48 10.90 -2.97 -8.74
C ILE A 48 11.92 -3.56 -7.77
N LEU A 49 12.99 -2.81 -7.52
CA LEU A 49 13.97 -3.05 -6.47
C LEU A 49 13.60 -2.14 -5.29
N LEU A 50 12.92 -2.69 -4.27
CA LEU A 50 12.18 -1.97 -3.22
C LEU A 50 13.01 -1.68 -1.96
N GLY A 51 14.23 -1.20 -2.14
CA GLY A 51 15.11 -0.80 -1.05
C GLY A 51 15.93 -1.94 -0.47
N ASP A 52 16.97 -1.55 0.27
CA ASP A 52 17.93 -2.44 0.90
C ASP A 52 18.52 -3.46 -0.08
N VAL A 53 18.74 -3.03 -1.32
CA VAL A 53 19.40 -3.84 -2.36
C VAL A 53 20.90 -3.80 -2.15
N ILE A 54 21.40 -2.65 -1.74
CA ILE A 54 22.80 -2.38 -1.43
C ILE A 54 22.94 -2.20 0.08
N ASP A 55 24.05 -2.68 0.63
CA ASP A 55 24.32 -2.51 2.05
C ASP A 55 25.52 -1.58 2.27
N PHE A 56 25.28 -0.48 2.99
CA PHE A 56 26.32 0.42 3.50
C PHE A 56 26.39 0.43 5.04
N TRP A 57 25.55 -0.32 5.74
CA TRP A 57 25.37 -0.22 7.18
C TRP A 57 26.07 -1.34 7.95
N THR A 58 26.16 -2.54 7.39
CA THR A 58 26.68 -3.75 8.09
C THR A 58 28.21 -3.90 8.03
N TYR A 59 28.93 -2.79 8.11
CA TYR A 59 30.39 -2.78 8.20
C TYR A 59 30.83 -2.36 9.61
N PRO A 60 31.94 -2.90 10.13
CA PRO A 60 32.47 -2.55 11.45
C PRO A 60 32.69 -1.04 11.58
N ALA A 61 32.45 -0.49 12.78
CA ALA A 61 32.58 0.93 13.11
C ALA A 61 33.87 1.57 12.58
N GLU A 62 35.00 0.87 12.66
CA GLU A 62 36.32 1.34 12.25
C GLU A 62 36.56 1.33 10.72
N GLU A 63 35.66 0.72 9.94
CA GLU A 63 35.74 0.59 8.49
C GLU A 63 34.78 1.57 7.80
N GLN A 64 35.31 2.41 6.91
CA GLN A 64 34.44 3.22 6.07
C GLN A 64 33.68 2.30 5.11
N PRO A 65 32.34 2.42 4.99
CA PRO A 65 31.58 1.69 3.99
C PRO A 65 32.16 1.90 2.58
N PRO A 66 32.17 0.85 1.72
CA PRO A 66 32.75 0.94 0.39
C PRO A 66 31.98 1.91 -0.51
N SER A 67 32.64 2.38 -1.56
CA SER A 67 31.95 3.08 -2.64
C SER A 67 31.06 2.12 -3.43
N PHE A 68 30.06 2.66 -4.14
CA PHE A 68 29.23 1.86 -5.03
C PHE A 68 30.05 1.16 -6.14
N ASP A 69 31.11 1.81 -6.64
CA ASP A 69 32.03 1.21 -7.62
C ASP A 69 32.73 -0.04 -7.07
N ALA A 70 33.14 -0.02 -5.80
CA ALA A 70 33.76 -1.18 -5.15
C ALA A 70 32.75 -2.34 -4.97
N ILE A 71 31.48 -2.02 -4.69
CA ILE A 71 30.41 -3.03 -4.61
C ILE A 71 30.15 -3.66 -5.99
N ILE A 72 30.10 -2.86 -7.06
CA ILE A 72 29.98 -3.38 -8.44
C ILE A 72 31.16 -4.30 -8.77
N ALA A 73 32.38 -3.84 -8.50
CA ALA A 73 33.60 -4.60 -8.81
C ALA A 73 33.67 -5.95 -8.08
N ALA A 74 33.16 -6.02 -6.84
CA ALA A 74 33.10 -7.25 -6.07
C ALA A 74 32.05 -8.26 -6.58
N ASN A 75 31.02 -7.79 -7.31
CA ASN A 75 29.87 -8.61 -7.72
C ASN A 75 29.60 -8.55 -9.24
N PRO A 76 30.58 -8.90 -10.10
CA PRO A 76 30.47 -8.75 -11.55
C PRO A 76 29.38 -9.63 -12.18
N ASN A 77 29.04 -10.77 -11.57
CA ASN A 77 27.98 -11.65 -12.07
C ASN A 77 26.58 -11.04 -11.91
N ILE A 78 26.40 -10.11 -10.97
CA ILE A 78 25.14 -9.39 -10.75
C ILE A 78 25.16 -8.04 -11.48
N PHE A 79 26.19 -7.21 -11.24
CA PHE A 79 26.23 -5.81 -11.68
C PHE A 79 27.11 -5.53 -12.90
N GLY A 80 27.92 -6.49 -13.35
CA GLY A 80 28.77 -6.30 -14.52
C GLY A 80 27.96 -6.04 -15.80
N SER A 81 28.63 -5.58 -16.86
CA SER A 81 27.99 -5.29 -18.16
C SER A 81 27.23 -6.48 -18.75
N ASN A 82 27.71 -7.69 -18.48
CA ASN A 82 27.06 -8.97 -18.82
C ASN A 82 26.42 -9.66 -17.60
N GLY A 83 26.36 -8.99 -16.46
CA GLY A 83 25.76 -9.51 -15.22
C GLY A 83 24.24 -9.66 -15.32
N LYS A 84 23.65 -10.41 -14.39
CA LYS A 84 22.22 -10.75 -14.42
C LYS A 84 21.30 -9.53 -14.40
N LEU A 85 21.66 -8.47 -13.68
CA LEU A 85 20.83 -7.26 -13.65
C LEU A 85 20.87 -6.50 -14.98
N SER A 86 22.04 -6.45 -15.65
CA SER A 86 22.16 -5.91 -17.01
C SER A 86 21.36 -6.76 -18.03
N GLN A 87 21.36 -8.09 -17.87
CA GLN A 87 20.55 -8.96 -18.71
C GLN A 87 19.04 -8.72 -18.50
N VAL A 88 18.59 -8.55 -17.25
CA VAL A 88 17.20 -8.19 -16.93
C VAL A 88 16.83 -6.82 -17.52
N LEU A 89 17.69 -5.81 -17.38
CA LEU A 89 17.50 -4.48 -17.97
C LEU A 89 17.27 -4.58 -19.48
N THR A 90 18.07 -5.40 -20.17
CA THR A 90 17.91 -5.66 -21.60
C THR A 90 16.58 -6.32 -21.90
N ALA A 91 16.25 -7.39 -21.16
CA ALA A 91 15.05 -8.19 -21.38
C ALA A 91 13.75 -7.38 -21.14
N LEU A 92 13.76 -6.50 -20.14
CA LEU A 92 12.64 -5.62 -19.80
C LEU A 92 12.70 -4.24 -20.49
N LYS A 93 13.65 -4.03 -21.42
CA LYS A 93 13.84 -2.76 -22.15
C LYS A 93 13.92 -1.54 -21.22
N GLY A 94 14.66 -1.67 -20.12
CA GLY A 94 14.88 -0.62 -19.13
C GLY A 94 13.76 -0.42 -18.11
N LYS A 95 12.72 -1.25 -18.09
CA LYS A 95 11.63 -1.17 -17.09
C LYS A 95 12.05 -1.78 -15.75
N VAL A 96 13.04 -1.16 -15.13
CA VAL A 96 13.54 -1.49 -13.79
C VAL A 96 13.61 -0.22 -12.95
N THR A 97 12.88 -0.18 -11.84
CA THR A 97 12.82 0.96 -10.93
C THR A 97 13.46 0.61 -9.58
N TYR A 98 14.25 1.52 -9.04
CA TYR A 98 14.89 1.43 -7.73
C TYR A 98 14.21 2.38 -6.75
N VAL A 99 13.73 1.85 -5.63
CA VAL A 99 13.26 2.62 -4.47
C VAL A 99 14.31 2.43 -3.37
N ARG A 100 14.62 3.47 -2.62
CA ARG A 100 15.63 3.37 -1.55
C ARG A 100 15.03 2.74 -0.30
N GLY A 101 15.85 1.98 0.39
CA GLY A 101 15.65 1.55 1.76
C GLY A 101 16.57 2.31 2.71
N ASN A 102 16.60 1.88 3.97
CA ASN A 102 17.41 2.53 4.97
C ASN A 102 18.90 2.22 4.77
N HIS A 103 19.28 1.00 4.37
CA HIS A 103 20.68 0.60 4.18
C HIS A 103 21.35 1.28 2.96
N ASP A 104 20.56 1.75 2.00
CA ASP A 104 21.02 2.34 0.73
C ASP A 104 20.43 3.73 0.44
N MET A 105 20.02 4.46 1.49
CA MET A 105 19.46 5.81 1.40
C MET A 105 20.32 6.84 0.65
N SER A 106 21.63 6.60 0.55
CA SER A 106 22.58 7.48 -0.15
C SER A 106 22.71 7.21 -1.65
N ILE A 107 22.10 6.13 -2.18
CA ILE A 107 22.19 5.80 -3.61
C ILE A 107 21.64 6.94 -4.47
N THR A 108 22.38 7.30 -5.50
CA THR A 108 21.98 8.34 -6.46
C THR A 108 21.69 7.74 -7.84
N GLN A 109 21.03 8.50 -8.72
CA GLN A 109 20.90 8.10 -10.12
C GLN A 109 22.27 7.98 -10.80
N ALA A 110 23.25 8.80 -10.38
CA ALA A 110 24.62 8.70 -10.87
C ALA A 110 25.28 7.38 -10.48
N ASP A 111 25.00 6.87 -9.28
CA ASP A 111 25.45 5.55 -8.85
C ASP A 111 24.82 4.46 -9.72
N LEU A 112 23.49 4.44 -9.84
CA LEU A 112 22.80 3.44 -10.68
C LEU A 112 23.25 3.46 -12.14
N ASN A 113 23.63 4.63 -12.68
CA ASN A 113 24.17 4.76 -14.04
C ASN A 113 25.54 4.08 -14.24
N LYS A 114 26.24 3.73 -13.16
CA LYS A 114 27.51 2.97 -13.22
C LYS A 114 27.29 1.50 -13.57
N ILE A 115 26.08 0.96 -13.35
CA ILE A 115 25.70 -0.37 -13.81
C ILE A 115 25.57 -0.32 -15.33
N GLN A 116 26.55 -0.90 -16.01
CA GLN A 116 26.65 -0.86 -17.46
C GLN A 116 25.65 -1.83 -18.11
N ASN A 117 25.06 -1.40 -19.23
CA ASN A 117 24.20 -2.22 -20.06
C ASN A 117 24.58 -2.04 -21.54
N PRO A 118 24.74 -3.11 -22.33
CA PRO A 118 25.18 -3.03 -23.72
C PRO A 118 24.19 -2.28 -24.63
N ASN A 119 22.91 -2.23 -24.26
CA ASN A 119 21.87 -1.55 -25.02
C ASN A 119 21.58 -0.14 -24.50
N GLY A 120 22.36 0.35 -23.54
CA GLY A 120 22.21 1.68 -22.95
C GLY A 120 21.02 1.84 -22.00
N TYR A 121 20.32 0.75 -21.63
CA TYR A 121 19.25 0.80 -20.64
C TYR A 121 19.81 1.10 -19.24
N LYS A 122 19.04 1.85 -18.46
CA LYS A 122 19.42 2.29 -17.11
C LYS A 122 18.33 1.93 -16.11
N ILE A 123 18.72 1.68 -14.87
CA ILE A 123 17.78 1.57 -13.75
C ILE A 123 17.28 2.98 -13.42
N LYS A 124 15.97 3.13 -13.29
CA LYS A 124 15.35 4.40 -12.89
C LYS A 124 15.30 4.50 -11.38
N LEU A 125 15.85 5.56 -10.80
CA LEU A 125 15.66 5.87 -9.39
C LEU A 125 14.28 6.51 -9.17
N CYS A 126 13.51 6.00 -8.21
CA CYS A 126 12.38 6.71 -7.65
C CYS A 126 12.89 7.89 -6.80
N PRO A 127 12.46 9.13 -7.08
CA PRO A 127 12.94 10.29 -6.32
C PRO A 127 12.41 10.30 -4.89
N ASP A 128 11.25 9.70 -4.65
CA ASP A 128 10.52 9.71 -3.38
C ASP A 128 10.59 8.33 -2.67
N ASP A 129 10.28 8.31 -1.37
CA ASP A 129 10.23 7.07 -0.56
C ASP A 129 9.02 6.18 -0.86
N ILE A 130 8.02 6.72 -1.56
CA ILE A 130 6.80 6.01 -1.99
C ILE A 130 6.73 6.08 -3.51
N TYR A 131 6.67 4.92 -4.14
CA TYR A 131 6.59 4.74 -5.58
C TYR A 131 5.20 4.26 -6.00
N TYR A 132 4.66 4.86 -7.07
CA TYR A 132 3.39 4.47 -7.68
C TYR A 132 3.65 3.90 -9.09
N PRO A 133 3.72 2.56 -9.26
CA PRO A 133 4.10 1.95 -10.53
C PRO A 133 3.09 2.17 -11.68
N LEU A 134 1.83 2.51 -11.35
CA LEU A 134 0.81 2.88 -12.34
C LEU A 134 0.76 4.40 -12.60
N GLY A 135 1.67 5.16 -12.01
CA GLY A 135 1.78 6.61 -12.13
C GLY A 135 0.95 7.39 -11.10
N ASN A 136 1.28 8.68 -10.92
CA ASN A 136 0.64 9.53 -9.90
C ASN A 136 -0.87 9.73 -10.08
N ALA A 137 -1.39 9.58 -11.30
CA ALA A 137 -2.83 9.64 -11.58
C ALA A 137 -3.57 8.35 -11.23
N ASN A 138 -2.86 7.23 -11.07
CA ASN A 138 -3.42 5.93 -10.70
C ASN A 138 -2.59 5.33 -9.55
N ARG A 139 -2.98 5.64 -8.32
CA ARG A 139 -2.25 5.25 -7.11
C ARG A 139 -2.73 3.93 -6.50
N ARG A 140 -3.42 3.09 -7.28
CA ARG A 140 -3.98 1.81 -6.79
C ARG A 140 -2.94 0.88 -6.17
N ILE A 141 -1.68 0.98 -6.58
CA ILE A 141 -0.53 0.29 -5.99
C ILE A 141 0.42 1.34 -5.44
N ALA A 142 0.81 1.20 -4.18
CA ALA A 142 1.86 2.00 -3.55
C ALA A 142 2.97 1.07 -3.04
N CYS A 143 4.22 1.36 -3.43
CA CYS A 143 5.40 0.61 -3.02
C CYS A 143 6.30 1.52 -2.19
N THR A 144 6.69 1.09 -1.00
CA THR A 144 7.71 1.78 -0.19
C THR A 144 8.55 0.73 0.52
N HIS A 145 9.82 0.99 0.83
CA HIS A 145 10.59 0.00 1.58
C HIS A 145 9.97 -0.27 2.97
N GLY A 146 9.35 0.73 3.60
CA GLY A 146 8.63 0.59 4.87
C GLY A 146 9.37 1.19 6.08
N HIS A 147 10.69 1.33 6.00
CA HIS A 147 11.52 1.96 7.04
C HIS A 147 11.08 3.37 7.46
N ILE A 148 10.40 4.11 6.58
CA ILE A 148 9.85 5.44 6.89
C ILE A 148 8.78 5.44 8.00
N TYR A 149 8.26 4.27 8.36
CA TYR A 149 7.30 4.07 9.45
C TYR A 149 7.92 3.52 10.73
N ALA A 150 9.24 3.29 10.74
CA ALA A 150 9.98 2.72 11.85
C ALA A 150 10.81 3.83 12.51
N LEU A 151 10.56 4.12 13.79
CA LEU A 151 11.09 5.27 14.51
C LEU A 151 12.64 5.36 14.47
N PHE A 152 13.34 4.25 14.60
CA PHE A 152 14.79 4.15 14.61
C PHE A 152 15.41 3.98 13.22
N ASN A 153 14.64 3.56 12.21
CA ASN A 153 15.14 3.33 10.86
C ASN A 153 14.68 4.37 9.82
N ALA A 154 13.69 5.19 10.14
CA ALA A 154 13.25 6.28 9.27
C ALA A 154 14.31 7.39 9.19
N PRO A 155 14.49 8.04 8.02
CA PRO A 155 15.48 9.10 7.84
C PRO A 155 15.36 10.23 8.87
N TYR A 156 16.46 10.57 9.55
CA TYR A 156 16.50 11.68 10.50
C TYR A 156 16.85 13.00 9.80
N ASN A 157 15.82 13.64 9.23
CA ASN A 157 15.97 14.82 8.38
C ASN A 157 16.04 16.16 9.15
N ASN A 158 16.73 16.20 10.29
CA ASN A 158 16.98 17.46 11.00
C ASN A 158 18.12 18.22 10.32
N SER A 159 17.84 19.38 9.73
CA SER A 159 18.82 20.19 9.00
C SER A 159 20.00 20.66 9.86
N SER A 160 19.84 20.71 11.18
CA SER A 160 20.89 21.07 12.13
C SER A 160 21.79 19.87 12.50
N SER A 161 21.39 18.65 12.14
CA SER A 161 22.18 17.44 12.41
C SER A 161 23.34 17.31 11.41
N PRO A 162 24.60 17.18 11.87
CA PRO A 162 25.76 17.09 10.99
C PRO A 162 25.85 15.76 10.21
N ILE A 163 24.98 14.81 10.55
CA ILE A 163 24.92 13.44 10.04
C ILE A 163 23.57 13.11 9.39
N ALA A 164 22.66 14.07 9.25
CA ALA A 164 21.43 13.84 8.50
C ALA A 164 21.75 13.30 7.09
N PRO A 165 21.00 12.31 6.57
CA PRO A 165 19.74 11.79 7.11
C PRO A 165 19.89 10.49 7.94
N LEU A 166 21.10 10.14 8.40
CA LEU A 166 21.35 8.85 9.08
C LEU A 166 20.46 8.71 10.31
N PRO A 167 19.82 7.54 10.53
CA PRO A 167 18.96 7.30 11.68
C PRO A 167 19.66 6.47 12.76
N VAL A 168 18.98 6.23 13.89
CA VAL A 168 19.52 5.46 15.03
C VAL A 168 19.94 4.05 14.61
N GLY A 169 19.16 3.40 13.76
CA GLY A 169 19.39 2.04 13.25
C GLY A 169 20.75 1.88 12.56
N HIS A 170 21.25 2.94 11.90
CA HIS A 170 22.60 2.93 11.33
C HIS A 170 23.66 2.60 12.39
N PHE A 171 23.60 3.26 13.56
CA PHE A 171 24.56 3.07 14.65
C PHE A 171 24.43 1.69 15.29
N VAL A 172 23.21 1.18 15.39
CA VAL A 172 22.94 -0.19 15.85
C VAL A 172 23.61 -1.20 14.92
N SER A 173 23.36 -1.09 13.61
CA SER A 173 23.95 -2.01 12.61
C SER A 173 25.48 -1.97 12.60
N ARG A 174 26.07 -0.77 12.72
CA ARG A 174 27.53 -0.58 12.78
C ARG A 174 28.16 -1.21 14.02
N ALA A 175 27.52 -1.04 15.18
CA ALA A 175 27.97 -1.63 16.44
C ALA A 175 27.86 -3.17 16.42
N VAL A 176 26.76 -3.70 15.88
CA VAL A 176 26.58 -5.15 15.70
C VAL A 176 27.62 -5.71 14.72
N ALA A 177 27.90 -5.04 13.61
CA ALA A 177 28.96 -5.47 12.69
C ALA A 177 30.34 -5.52 13.37
N SER A 178 30.67 -4.54 14.21
CA SER A 178 31.91 -4.58 15.03
C SER A 178 31.93 -5.74 16.03
N LYS A 179 30.80 -6.09 16.66
CA LYS A 179 30.68 -7.28 17.51
C LYS A 179 30.93 -8.55 16.67
N ARG A 180 30.23 -8.71 15.55
CA ARG A 180 30.34 -9.89 14.67
C ARG A 180 31.75 -10.09 14.15
N LYS A 181 32.44 -9.02 13.76
CA LYS A 181 33.85 -9.10 13.34
C LYS A 181 34.74 -9.79 14.38
N LYS A 182 34.49 -9.57 15.68
CA LYS A 182 35.25 -10.20 16.77
C LYS A 182 34.87 -11.66 17.01
N GLU A 183 33.65 -12.04 16.65
CA GLU A 183 33.11 -13.40 16.85
C GLU A 183 33.44 -14.36 15.69
N LEU A 184 33.61 -13.82 14.48
CA LEU A 184 33.90 -14.60 13.29
C LEU A 184 35.28 -15.28 13.37
N GLN A 185 35.29 -16.57 13.03
CA GLN A 185 36.53 -17.31 12.83
C GLN A 185 37.20 -16.91 11.49
N PRO A 186 38.52 -17.10 11.33
CA PRO A 186 39.18 -16.84 10.05
C PRO A 186 38.51 -17.58 8.88
N GLY A 187 38.14 -16.84 7.85
CA GLY A 187 37.44 -17.37 6.67
C GLY A 187 35.93 -17.54 6.83
N GLN A 188 35.38 -17.32 8.03
CA GLN A 188 33.95 -17.36 8.30
C GLN A 188 33.28 -16.02 7.92
N THR A 189 32.00 -16.07 7.58
CA THR A 189 31.15 -14.91 7.33
C THR A 189 29.90 -14.92 8.19
N VAL A 190 29.23 -13.77 8.35
CA VAL A 190 27.96 -13.70 9.10
C VAL A 190 26.86 -14.53 8.46
N ALA A 191 26.94 -14.84 7.16
CA ALA A 191 26.01 -15.74 6.51
C ALA A 191 26.03 -17.17 7.10
N GLU A 192 27.06 -17.54 7.86
CA GLU A 192 27.18 -18.85 8.50
C GLU A 192 26.74 -18.84 9.97
N LEU A 193 26.39 -17.67 10.51
CA LEU A 193 25.91 -17.51 11.88
C LEU A 193 24.38 -17.48 11.90
N ASN A 194 23.78 -18.04 12.95
CA ASN A 194 22.34 -17.99 13.17
C ASN A 194 21.84 -16.53 13.17
N ASP A 195 20.68 -16.31 12.54
CA ASP A 195 19.91 -15.07 12.63
C ASP A 195 20.67 -13.81 12.17
N SER A 196 21.76 -13.96 11.42
CA SER A 196 22.55 -12.80 10.99
C SER A 196 21.88 -11.99 9.90
N GLY A 197 21.07 -12.64 9.07
CA GLY A 197 20.23 -11.99 8.06
C GLY A 197 18.84 -11.62 8.55
N ASP A 198 18.52 -11.83 9.83
CA ASP A 198 17.22 -11.47 10.44
C ASP A 198 17.46 -10.61 11.69
N PRO A 199 17.45 -9.27 11.56
CA PRO A 199 17.73 -8.37 12.67
C PRO A 199 16.72 -8.49 13.82
N GLY A 200 15.52 -9.02 13.58
CA GLY A 200 14.48 -9.21 14.61
C GLY A 200 14.86 -10.22 15.70
N MET A 201 15.88 -11.04 15.45
CA MET A 201 16.33 -12.12 16.34
C MET A 201 17.59 -11.76 17.15
N TRP A 202 18.15 -10.57 16.97
CA TRP A 202 19.38 -10.16 17.66
C TRP A 202 19.18 -9.99 19.16
N GLU A 203 20.21 -10.29 19.97
CA GLU A 203 20.16 -10.18 21.45
C GLU A 203 19.75 -8.79 21.98
N ILE A 204 19.90 -7.75 21.16
CA ILE A 204 19.48 -6.38 21.46
C ILE A 204 17.94 -6.27 21.50
N ILE A 205 17.24 -7.04 20.66
CA ILE A 205 15.78 -7.03 20.51
C ILE A 205 15.06 -7.59 21.75
N PRO A 206 15.40 -8.76 22.32
CA PRO A 206 14.85 -9.21 23.60
C PRO A 206 15.09 -8.24 24.76
N ARG A 207 16.23 -7.53 24.75
CA ARG A 207 16.58 -6.54 25.79
C ARG A 207 15.81 -5.22 25.64
N PHE A 208 15.29 -4.90 24.46
CA PHE A 208 14.53 -3.66 24.26
C PHE A 208 13.28 -3.58 25.16
N GLY A 209 12.63 -4.70 25.44
CA GLY A 209 11.49 -4.72 26.38
C GLY A 209 11.89 -4.26 27.78
N ARG A 210 13.12 -4.58 28.21
CA ARG A 210 13.68 -4.08 29.47
C ARG A 210 13.96 -2.58 29.38
N ILE A 211 14.53 -2.08 28.28
CA ILE A 211 14.77 -0.65 28.05
C ILE A 211 13.46 0.14 28.14
N LEU A 212 12.38 -0.37 27.52
CA LEU A 212 11.07 0.26 27.57
C LEU A 212 10.50 0.31 29.00
N VAL A 213 10.63 -0.78 29.76
CA VAL A 213 10.24 -0.82 31.18
C VAL A 213 11.09 0.15 32.02
N GLU A 214 12.40 0.17 31.82
CA GLU A 214 13.32 1.08 32.53
C GLU A 214 13.03 2.54 32.23
N ALA A 215 12.74 2.89 30.97
CA ALA A 215 12.33 4.24 30.59
C ALA A 215 11.06 4.68 31.34
N LEU A 216 10.10 3.77 31.51
CA LEU A 216 8.79 4.07 32.09
C LEU A 216 8.71 3.83 33.62
N ALA A 217 9.68 3.14 34.21
CA ALA A 217 9.74 2.84 35.65
C ALA A 217 9.63 4.08 36.55
N PRO A 218 10.24 5.25 36.24
CA PRO A 218 10.09 6.46 37.06
C PRO A 218 8.65 6.98 37.13
N VAL A 219 7.81 6.62 36.17
CA VAL A 219 6.42 7.11 36.05
C VAL A 219 5.42 6.07 36.53
N LEU A 220 5.67 4.80 36.21
CA LEU A 220 4.75 3.69 36.44
C LEU A 220 5.12 2.84 37.66
N GLY A 221 6.31 3.04 38.24
CA GLY A 221 6.86 2.18 39.29
C GLY A 221 7.56 0.95 38.71
N SER A 222 8.53 0.41 39.46
CA SER A 222 9.43 -0.66 39.01
C SER A 222 8.81 -2.07 38.99
N ASN A 223 7.60 -2.24 39.54
CA ASN A 223 6.93 -3.55 39.70
C ASN A 223 5.82 -3.80 38.65
N ILE A 224 5.81 -3.06 37.54
CA ILE A 224 4.79 -3.19 36.49
C ILE A 224 5.34 -4.01 35.31
N GLY A 225 4.63 -5.08 34.95
CA GLY A 225 4.95 -5.90 33.79
C GLY A 225 4.67 -5.20 32.47
N LEU A 226 5.41 -5.59 31.41
CA LEU A 226 5.30 -5.02 30.07
C LEU A 226 3.85 -4.88 29.53
N PRO A 227 2.93 -5.85 29.70
CA PRO A 227 1.55 -5.70 29.21
C PRO A 227 0.81 -4.52 29.86
N ALA A 228 1.01 -4.30 31.15
CA ALA A 228 0.39 -3.18 31.87
C ALA A 228 1.04 -1.84 31.49
N VAL A 229 2.36 -1.83 31.25
CA VAL A 229 3.06 -0.67 30.70
C VAL A 229 2.47 -0.27 29.35
N VAL A 230 2.32 -1.23 28.42
CA VAL A 230 1.74 -1.01 27.09
C VAL A 230 0.29 -0.50 27.19
N ALA A 231 -0.53 -1.11 28.05
CA ALA A 231 -1.92 -0.67 28.24
C ALA A 231 -2.02 0.77 28.78
N ILE A 232 -1.17 1.15 29.75
CA ILE A 232 -1.16 2.50 30.32
C ILE A 232 -0.72 3.53 29.28
N VAL A 233 0.36 3.24 28.55
CA VAL A 233 0.89 4.05 27.44
C VAL A 233 -0.23 4.28 26.41
N LEU A 234 -0.85 3.22 25.92
CA LEU A 234 -1.91 3.29 24.91
C LEU A 234 -3.21 3.95 25.39
N SER A 235 -3.47 3.96 26.70
CA SER A 235 -4.66 4.63 27.27
C SER A 235 -4.58 6.15 27.27
N GLY A 236 -3.39 6.73 27.00
CA GLY A 236 -3.18 8.18 26.96
C GLY A 236 -3.30 8.90 28.31
N ARG A 237 -3.29 8.17 29.43
CA ARG A 237 -3.62 8.71 30.76
C ARG A 237 -2.47 9.42 31.49
N THR A 238 -1.26 9.44 30.93
CA THR A 238 -0.06 9.93 31.65
C THR A 238 0.89 10.74 30.75
N ALA A 239 0.71 12.07 30.72
CA ALA A 239 1.67 12.98 30.05
C ALA A 239 3.13 12.73 30.48
N ARG A 240 3.33 12.37 31.76
CA ARG A 240 4.64 11.99 32.31
C ARG A 240 5.26 10.75 31.66
N ALA A 241 4.44 9.76 31.26
CA ALA A 241 4.95 8.57 30.57
C ALA A 241 5.45 8.91 29.16
N TRP A 242 4.90 9.95 28.55
CA TRP A 242 5.35 10.42 27.25
C TRP A 242 6.71 11.11 27.36
N ASP A 243 6.90 11.95 28.38
CA ASP A 243 8.17 12.63 28.62
C ASP A 243 9.29 11.60 28.89
N ALA A 244 8.97 10.55 29.63
CA ALA A 244 9.87 9.42 29.90
C ALA A 244 10.35 8.67 28.65
N LEU A 245 9.57 8.67 27.56
CA LEU A 245 9.96 8.04 26.30
C LEU A 245 10.83 8.92 25.41
N SER A 246 10.97 10.22 25.71
CA SER A 246 11.76 11.15 24.86
C SER A 246 13.16 10.60 24.59
N SER A 247 13.84 10.17 25.66
CA SER A 247 15.21 9.65 25.66
C SER A 247 15.35 8.17 25.27
N ILE A 248 14.30 7.51 24.75
CA ILE A 248 14.35 6.07 24.46
C ILE A 248 15.46 5.69 23.47
N ALA A 249 15.75 6.55 22.48
CA ALA A 249 16.83 6.33 21.53
C ALA A 249 18.21 6.37 22.18
N LYS A 250 18.42 7.28 23.15
CA LYS A 250 19.65 7.36 23.93
C LYS A 250 19.85 6.12 24.80
N LEU A 251 18.79 5.64 25.44
CA LEU A 251 18.83 4.41 26.23
C LEU A 251 19.14 3.19 25.36
N LEU A 252 18.53 3.11 24.16
CA LEU A 252 18.85 2.11 23.15
C LEU A 252 20.34 2.13 22.80
N LEU A 253 20.89 3.30 22.46
CA LEU A 253 22.30 3.44 22.10
C LEU A 253 23.24 3.07 23.26
N SER A 254 22.87 3.35 24.51
CA SER A 254 23.65 2.88 25.68
C SER A 254 23.67 1.36 25.77
N ASN A 255 22.50 0.72 25.66
CA ASN A 255 22.43 -0.75 25.67
C ASN A 255 23.17 -1.37 24.46
N VAL A 256 23.17 -0.71 23.31
CA VAL A 256 23.95 -1.15 22.13
C VAL A 256 25.44 -1.14 22.45
N SER A 257 25.99 -0.06 23.02
CA SER A 257 27.38 -0.03 23.47
C SER A 257 27.69 -1.18 24.44
N ASP A 258 26.83 -1.39 25.44
CA ASP A 258 27.01 -2.44 26.45
C ASP A 258 26.99 -3.85 25.87
N VAL A 259 26.07 -4.15 24.94
CA VAL A 259 25.90 -5.49 24.33
C VAL A 259 26.97 -5.79 23.28
N THR A 260 27.44 -4.77 22.57
CA THR A 260 28.41 -4.94 21.47
C THR A 260 29.86 -4.73 21.90
N GLY A 261 30.07 -4.10 23.06
CA GLY A 261 31.39 -3.67 23.50
C GLY A 261 32.01 -2.61 22.60
N LEU A 262 31.19 -1.86 21.83
CA LEU A 262 31.63 -0.68 21.10
C LEU A 262 31.70 0.48 22.11
N GLY A 263 32.90 1.03 22.33
CA GLY A 263 33.08 2.12 23.30
C GLY A 263 32.31 3.38 22.89
N ASP A 264 31.74 4.10 23.86
CA ASP A 264 30.93 5.29 23.61
C ASP A 264 31.68 6.39 22.84
N THR A 265 32.99 6.50 23.06
CA THR A 265 33.90 7.46 22.41
C THR A 265 34.66 6.88 21.22
N GLN A 266 34.43 5.60 20.88
CA GLN A 266 35.09 4.97 19.74
C GLN A 266 34.57 5.60 18.44
N PRO A 267 35.45 6.04 17.52
CA PRO A 267 35.02 6.61 16.26
C PRO A 267 34.35 5.58 15.34
N ILE A 268 33.20 5.97 14.78
CA ILE A 268 32.46 5.28 13.73
C ILE A 268 32.67 6.05 12.42
N LYS A 269 33.29 5.40 11.44
CA LYS A 269 33.51 5.97 10.10
C LYS A 269 32.22 5.94 9.29
N LEU A 270 31.79 7.11 8.81
CA LEU A 270 30.59 7.28 8.00
C LEU A 270 30.92 7.14 6.51
N PRO A 271 29.92 6.86 5.64
CA PRO A 271 30.12 6.73 4.20
C PRO A 271 30.84 7.93 3.55
N ASN A 272 30.59 9.15 4.04
CA ASN A 272 31.21 10.39 3.54
C ASN A 272 32.62 10.66 4.11
N GLY A 273 33.21 9.71 4.83
CA GLY A 273 34.55 9.84 5.44
C GLY A 273 34.58 10.61 6.76
N LYS A 274 33.47 11.24 7.18
CA LYS A 274 33.36 11.82 8.52
C LYS A 274 33.39 10.72 9.58
N GLN A 275 33.64 11.13 10.82
CA GLN A 275 33.56 10.26 11.98
C GLN A 275 32.58 10.84 13.00
N ILE A 276 31.97 9.95 13.76
CA ILE A 276 31.09 10.27 14.88
C ILE A 276 31.20 9.15 15.91
N THR A 277 30.83 9.42 17.14
CA THR A 277 30.82 8.48 18.26
C THR A 277 29.39 8.14 18.70
N ILE A 278 29.21 7.06 19.46
CA ILE A 278 27.91 6.75 20.06
C ILE A 278 27.49 7.83 21.06
N GLU A 279 28.44 8.43 21.80
CA GLU A 279 28.18 9.54 22.72
C GLU A 279 27.55 10.76 22.00
N GLU A 280 28.05 11.11 20.82
CA GLU A 280 27.49 12.19 20.00
C GLU A 280 26.12 11.79 19.43
N ALA A 281 25.96 10.56 18.93
CA ALA A 281 24.68 10.06 18.45
C ALA A 281 23.60 10.11 19.55
N LYS A 282 23.93 9.75 20.79
CA LYS A 282 23.03 9.85 21.95
C LYS A 282 22.49 11.27 22.15
N LYS A 283 23.33 12.29 21.95
CA LYS A 283 22.93 13.71 22.07
C LYS A 283 22.01 14.14 20.92
N ILE A 284 22.27 13.65 19.71
CA ILE A 284 21.47 13.98 18.51
C ILE A 284 20.06 13.39 18.62
N TYR A 285 19.92 12.15 19.09
CA TYR A 285 18.63 11.45 19.10
C TYR A 285 17.88 11.48 20.43
N ASP A 286 18.36 12.24 21.44
CA ASP A 286 17.76 12.24 22.80
C ASP A 286 16.28 12.66 22.82
N ASN A 287 15.80 13.37 21.80
CA ASN A 287 14.41 13.81 21.69
C ASN A 287 13.64 13.14 20.55
N LEU A 288 14.19 12.09 19.92
CA LEU A 288 13.64 11.49 18.70
C LEU A 288 12.16 11.08 18.84
N PHE A 289 11.79 10.47 19.98
CA PHE A 289 10.39 10.08 20.20
C PHE A 289 9.46 11.30 20.33
N SER A 290 9.93 12.36 20.99
CA SER A 290 9.20 13.61 21.11
C SER A 290 9.02 14.30 19.75
N ASP A 291 10.04 14.29 18.89
CA ASP A 291 9.96 14.80 17.51
C ASP A 291 8.89 14.04 16.71
N TRP A 292 8.88 12.72 16.80
CA TRP A 292 7.86 11.87 16.15
C TRP A 292 6.45 12.13 16.64
N ARG A 293 6.27 12.27 17.97
CA ARG A 293 4.98 12.59 18.58
C ARG A 293 4.46 13.95 18.11
N ASN A 294 5.34 14.94 18.04
CA ASN A 294 4.96 16.30 17.61
C ASN A 294 4.61 16.36 16.12
N LYS A 295 5.31 15.57 15.28
CA LYS A 295 5.05 15.49 13.84
C LYS A 295 3.75 14.75 13.51
N ASN A 296 3.41 13.72 14.29
CA ASN A 296 2.26 12.87 14.04
C ASN A 296 1.28 12.99 15.21
N ASP A 297 1.28 11.98 16.07
CA ASP A 297 0.62 11.94 17.36
C ASP A 297 1.35 10.88 18.19
N PHE A 298 0.96 10.74 19.46
CA PHE A 298 1.57 9.77 20.35
C PHE A 298 1.38 8.32 19.92
N LEU A 299 0.18 7.93 19.49
CA LEU A 299 -0.10 6.54 19.14
C LEU A 299 0.72 6.14 17.91
N THR A 300 0.80 7.03 16.92
CA THR A 300 1.61 6.85 15.73
C THR A 300 3.10 6.73 16.09
N ALA A 301 3.63 7.60 16.97
CA ALA A 301 5.01 7.51 17.44
C ALA A 301 5.28 6.20 18.20
N TYR A 302 4.35 5.77 19.05
CA TYR A 302 4.45 4.50 19.76
C TYR A 302 4.40 3.30 18.81
N LYS A 303 3.48 3.27 17.84
CA LYS A 303 3.42 2.21 16.83
C LYS A 303 4.70 2.16 15.99
N ALA A 304 5.28 3.31 15.65
CA ALA A 304 6.56 3.37 14.94
C ALA A 304 7.72 2.79 15.76
N LEU A 305 7.74 3.04 17.08
CA LEU A 305 8.69 2.41 18.01
C LEU A 305 8.53 0.88 18.03
N MET A 306 7.30 0.40 18.05
CA MET A 306 7.00 -1.03 18.09
C MET A 306 7.25 -1.72 16.74
N ALA A 307 7.16 -0.98 15.64
CA ALA A 307 7.55 -1.44 14.31
C ALA A 307 9.03 -1.80 14.26
N ASP A 308 9.93 -0.98 14.80
CA ASP A 308 11.35 -1.35 14.90
C ASP A 308 11.58 -2.56 15.81
N TRP A 309 10.87 -2.62 16.93
CA TRP A 309 11.15 -3.64 17.94
C TRP A 309 10.71 -5.05 17.50
N ARG A 310 9.51 -5.18 16.93
CA ARG A 310 8.89 -6.49 16.65
C ARG A 310 8.24 -6.59 15.27
N SER A 311 8.48 -5.61 14.38
CA SER A 311 7.73 -5.46 13.13
C SER A 311 6.22 -5.32 13.35
N TRP A 312 5.81 -4.98 14.58
CA TRP A 312 4.40 -4.80 14.91
C TRP A 312 3.84 -3.57 14.21
N TYR A 313 2.57 -3.63 13.84
CA TYR A 313 1.84 -2.52 13.23
C TYR A 313 2.29 -2.13 11.81
N MET A 314 3.14 -2.91 11.14
CA MET A 314 3.45 -2.63 9.73
C MET A 314 2.20 -2.75 8.85
N GLY A 315 1.32 -3.74 9.11
CA GLY A 315 0.00 -3.80 8.48
C GLY A 315 -0.91 -2.61 8.80
N TRP A 316 -0.82 -2.05 10.01
CA TRP A 316 -1.52 -0.82 10.39
C TRP A 316 -1.03 0.38 9.60
N PHE A 317 0.30 0.54 9.44
CA PHE A 317 0.90 1.60 8.63
C PHE A 317 0.60 1.43 7.13
N ALA A 318 0.57 0.19 6.63
CA ALA A 318 0.15 -0.11 5.27
C ALA A 318 -1.30 0.34 5.02
N GLN A 319 -2.23 0.05 5.94
CA GLN A 319 -3.60 0.54 5.81
C GLN A 319 -3.68 2.06 5.88
N LYS A 320 -2.97 2.69 6.83
CA LYS A 320 -2.91 4.15 6.94
C LYS A 320 -2.44 4.79 5.63
N LEU A 321 -1.31 4.34 5.09
CA LEU A 321 -0.79 4.80 3.80
C LEU A 321 -1.82 4.64 2.69
N ALA A 322 -2.42 3.46 2.59
CA ALA A 322 -3.38 3.17 1.52
C ALA A 322 -4.58 4.13 1.55
N PHE A 323 -5.07 4.47 2.73
CA PHE A 323 -6.19 5.41 2.88
C PHE A 323 -5.76 6.84 2.57
N GLU A 324 -4.55 7.25 2.99
CA GLU A 324 -4.01 8.59 2.73
C GLU A 324 -3.78 8.86 1.23
N VAL A 325 -3.37 7.84 0.46
CA VAL A 325 -2.99 8.00 -0.95
C VAL A 325 -3.99 7.42 -1.94
N GLY A 326 -5.05 6.79 -1.45
CA GLY A 326 -6.07 6.13 -2.27
C GLY A 326 -5.60 4.83 -2.93
N ALA A 327 -4.67 4.10 -2.29
CA ALA A 327 -4.21 2.82 -2.78
C ALA A 327 -5.14 1.66 -2.37
N ASP A 328 -5.17 0.63 -3.19
CA ASP A 328 -5.86 -0.64 -2.93
C ASP A 328 -4.87 -1.73 -2.47
N LEU A 329 -3.61 -1.62 -2.89
CA LEU A 329 -2.50 -2.50 -2.52
C LEU A 329 -1.29 -1.69 -2.06
N VAL A 330 -0.75 -2.06 -0.91
CA VAL A 330 0.54 -1.55 -0.40
C VAL A 330 1.56 -2.67 -0.39
N VAL A 331 2.74 -2.39 -0.91
CA VAL A 331 3.89 -3.31 -0.97
C VAL A 331 5.02 -2.73 -0.12
N MET A 332 5.54 -3.53 0.81
CA MET A 332 6.71 -3.17 1.61
C MET A 332 7.82 -4.23 1.61
N GLY A 333 8.99 -3.84 2.08
CA GLY A 333 10.08 -4.72 2.50
C GLY A 333 10.40 -4.50 3.99
N HIS A 334 11.68 -4.38 4.35
CA HIS A 334 12.19 -3.90 5.64
C HIS A 334 12.12 -4.89 6.81
N THR A 335 11.00 -5.60 7.01
CA THR A 335 10.82 -6.47 8.19
C THR A 335 11.49 -7.84 8.07
N HIS A 336 12.03 -8.17 6.89
CA HIS A 336 12.54 -9.49 6.56
C HIS A 336 11.52 -10.64 6.79
N THR A 337 10.23 -10.31 6.89
CA THR A 337 9.15 -11.28 7.12
C THR A 337 8.16 -11.21 5.97
N PRO A 338 8.01 -12.28 5.16
CA PRO A 338 7.04 -12.28 4.08
C PRO A 338 5.61 -12.25 4.65
N ILE A 339 4.80 -11.32 4.14
CA ILE A 339 3.38 -11.14 4.53
C ILE A 339 2.54 -11.21 3.27
N SER A 340 1.42 -11.94 3.28
CA SER A 340 0.56 -12.18 2.10
C SER A 340 -0.78 -11.43 2.10
N GLY A 341 -1.06 -10.63 3.13
CA GLY A 341 -2.33 -9.89 3.21
C GLY A 341 -2.59 -9.28 4.58
N LEU A 342 -3.67 -8.50 4.69
CA LEU A 342 -4.26 -8.09 5.98
C LEU A 342 -5.56 -8.83 6.25
N SER A 343 -5.73 -9.36 7.45
CA SER A 343 -7.04 -9.80 7.91
C SER A 343 -7.90 -8.59 8.28
N ASN A 344 -9.20 -8.66 7.97
CA ASN A 344 -10.21 -7.68 8.35
C ASN A 344 -9.95 -6.24 7.87
N SER A 345 -9.44 -6.05 6.64
CA SER A 345 -9.07 -4.74 6.10
C SER A 345 -9.79 -4.42 4.78
N LEU A 346 -9.78 -3.14 4.39
CA LEU A 346 -10.25 -2.65 3.09
C LEU A 346 -9.20 -2.72 1.97
N ILE A 347 -7.94 -2.98 2.31
CA ILE A 347 -6.81 -2.96 1.37
C ILE A 347 -6.03 -4.25 1.43
N GLN A 348 -5.21 -4.48 0.40
CA GLN A 348 -4.22 -5.54 0.39
C GLN A 348 -2.87 -4.99 0.86
N TYR A 349 -2.14 -5.80 1.61
CA TYR A 349 -0.77 -5.52 2.04
C TYR A 349 0.07 -6.75 1.74
N ILE A 350 1.24 -6.55 1.17
CA ILE A 350 2.21 -7.61 0.97
C ILE A 350 3.58 -7.10 1.42
N ASN A 351 4.33 -7.96 2.12
CA ASN A 351 5.72 -7.73 2.43
C ASN A 351 6.57 -8.74 1.66
N THR A 352 7.63 -8.27 1.00
CA THR A 352 8.47 -9.13 0.16
C THR A 352 9.29 -10.14 0.96
N GLY A 353 9.43 -9.99 2.28
CA GLY A 353 10.43 -10.73 3.04
C GLY A 353 11.84 -10.24 2.69
N PHE A 354 12.78 -11.14 2.44
CA PHE A 354 14.18 -10.79 2.25
C PHE A 354 14.92 -11.80 1.37
N ASN A 355 16.07 -11.38 0.83
CA ASN A 355 16.92 -12.17 -0.06
C ASN A 355 18.27 -12.57 0.55
N CYS A 356 18.53 -12.18 1.81
CA CYS A 356 19.77 -12.50 2.53
C CYS A 356 19.61 -13.41 3.78
N PRO A 357 18.75 -14.45 3.79
CA PRO A 357 18.74 -15.42 4.90
C PRO A 357 20.08 -16.13 5.02
N SER A 358 20.56 -16.28 6.26
CA SER A 358 21.79 -17.00 6.56
C SER A 358 21.66 -18.50 6.27
N VAL A 359 22.78 -19.22 6.18
CA VAL A 359 22.81 -20.68 5.97
C VAL A 359 21.95 -21.41 7.01
N PRO A 360 22.03 -21.09 8.32
CA PRO A 360 21.15 -21.74 9.30
C PRO A 360 19.66 -21.41 9.13
N ASP A 361 19.33 -20.19 8.68
CA ASP A 361 17.93 -19.79 8.44
C ASP A 361 17.27 -20.66 7.35
N ILE A 362 18.02 -20.97 6.30
CA ILE A 362 17.59 -21.88 5.23
C ILE A 362 17.61 -23.34 5.71
N GLY A 363 18.65 -23.75 6.45
CA GLY A 363 18.86 -25.14 6.86
C GLY A 363 17.80 -25.70 7.81
N ILE A 364 17.18 -24.86 8.65
CA ILE A 364 16.04 -25.24 9.50
C ILE A 364 14.71 -25.27 8.69
N GLY A 365 14.76 -24.93 7.39
CA GLY A 365 13.68 -25.11 6.43
C GLY A 365 12.54 -24.08 6.54
N LYS A 366 12.78 -22.92 7.17
CA LYS A 366 11.71 -21.95 7.49
C LYS A 366 11.83 -20.60 6.79
N LYS A 367 13.01 -20.25 6.26
CA LYS A 367 13.21 -18.97 5.56
C LYS A 367 13.97 -19.22 4.27
N HIS A 368 13.47 -18.66 3.18
CA HIS A 368 14.08 -18.74 1.85
C HIS A 368 14.14 -17.34 1.27
N PRO A 369 15.06 -17.06 0.32
CA PRO A 369 15.02 -15.82 -0.44
C PRO A 369 13.67 -15.66 -1.14
N THR A 370 12.97 -14.56 -0.87
CA THR A 370 11.61 -14.31 -1.39
C THR A 370 11.53 -13.11 -2.32
N PHE A 371 10.53 -13.10 -3.19
CA PHE A 371 10.15 -11.96 -4.02
C PHE A 371 8.65 -12.02 -4.33
N VAL A 372 8.10 -10.91 -4.82
CA VAL A 372 6.65 -10.78 -5.01
C VAL A 372 6.31 -10.59 -6.48
N THR A 373 5.19 -11.17 -6.91
CA THR A 373 4.54 -10.82 -8.17
C THR A 373 3.16 -10.22 -7.93
N ILE A 374 2.78 -9.25 -8.75
CA ILE A 374 1.51 -8.52 -8.64
C ILE A 374 0.86 -8.50 -10.02
N ASN A 375 -0.34 -9.04 -10.15
CA ASN A 375 -1.16 -8.84 -11.35
C ASN A 375 -1.84 -7.47 -11.26
N VAL A 376 -1.51 -6.55 -12.18
CA VAL A 376 -1.98 -5.15 -12.07
C VAL A 376 -3.47 -4.98 -12.36
N ASP A 377 -4.09 -5.92 -13.06
CA ASP A 377 -5.48 -5.82 -13.50
C ASP A 377 -6.43 -6.08 -12.31
N ASN A 378 -6.14 -7.13 -11.54
CA ASN A 378 -6.97 -7.58 -10.42
C ASN A 378 -6.31 -7.43 -9.05
N LEU A 379 -5.07 -6.95 -8.98
CA LEU A 379 -4.27 -6.80 -7.76
C LEU A 379 -4.03 -8.11 -7.00
N CYS A 380 -4.15 -9.26 -7.64
CA CYS A 380 -3.74 -10.53 -7.04
C CYS A 380 -2.22 -10.53 -6.88
N THR A 381 -1.75 -10.98 -5.72
CA THR A 381 -0.34 -11.03 -5.37
C THR A 381 0.08 -12.44 -4.99
N ASP A 382 1.33 -12.78 -5.33
CA ASP A 382 1.96 -14.04 -4.95
C ASP A 382 3.32 -13.74 -4.32
N VAL A 383 3.57 -14.32 -3.14
CA VAL A 383 4.92 -14.42 -2.58
C VAL A 383 5.56 -15.67 -3.17
N LEU A 384 6.69 -15.50 -3.84
CA LEU A 384 7.51 -16.57 -4.40
C LEU A 384 8.80 -16.69 -3.61
N GLN A 385 9.36 -17.90 -3.57
CA GLN A 385 10.61 -18.20 -2.90
C GLN A 385 11.56 -19.00 -3.79
N VAL A 386 12.86 -18.83 -3.57
CA VAL A 386 13.91 -19.60 -4.24
C VAL A 386 14.39 -20.72 -3.31
N VAL A 387 14.14 -21.96 -3.69
CA VAL A 387 14.50 -23.15 -2.92
C VAL A 387 15.62 -23.90 -3.62
N LYS A 388 16.68 -24.23 -2.88
CA LYS A 388 17.77 -25.08 -3.37
C LYS A 388 17.37 -26.55 -3.25
N GLU A 389 17.34 -27.27 -4.36
CA GLU A 389 17.06 -28.71 -4.43
C GLU A 389 18.19 -29.41 -5.19
N GLY A 390 19.01 -30.16 -4.45
CA GLY A 390 20.26 -30.71 -4.98
C GLY A 390 21.19 -29.59 -5.47
N ASN A 391 21.51 -29.62 -6.77
CA ASN A 391 22.34 -28.61 -7.45
C ASN A 391 21.52 -27.53 -8.18
N SER A 392 20.19 -27.54 -8.05
CA SER A 392 19.28 -26.61 -8.73
C SER A 392 18.65 -25.61 -7.76
N TYR A 393 18.25 -24.46 -8.29
CA TYR A 393 17.56 -23.39 -7.57
C TYR A 393 16.20 -23.17 -8.23
N ASN A 394 15.13 -23.57 -7.55
CA ASN A 394 13.78 -23.62 -8.10
C ASN A 394 12.88 -22.54 -7.48
N ILE A 395 11.99 -21.98 -8.29
CA ILE A 395 11.00 -20.99 -7.84
C ILE A 395 9.73 -21.72 -7.41
N LYS A 396 9.27 -21.46 -6.19
CA LYS A 396 8.05 -22.05 -5.60
C LYS A 396 7.20 -20.96 -4.96
N SER A 397 5.95 -21.27 -4.64
CA SER A 397 5.15 -20.44 -3.73
C SER A 397 5.85 -20.37 -2.37
N GLY A 398 5.94 -19.15 -1.82
CA GLY A 398 6.52 -18.88 -0.51
C GLY A 398 5.47 -19.00 0.60
N ASP A 399 5.91 -19.45 1.77
CA ASP A 399 5.09 -19.38 2.98
C ASP A 399 5.08 -17.94 3.50
N ALA A 400 3.88 -17.36 3.58
CA ALA A 400 3.69 -15.99 4.00
C ALA A 400 2.39 -15.86 4.80
N GLN A 401 2.50 -15.41 6.04
CA GLN A 401 1.35 -15.21 6.92
C GLN A 401 0.57 -13.94 6.57
N ARG A 402 -0.68 -13.86 7.01
CA ARG A 402 -1.43 -12.60 6.99
C ARG A 402 -1.11 -11.80 8.25
N ASP A 403 -1.00 -10.50 8.09
CA ASP A 403 -0.88 -9.55 9.20
C ASP A 403 -2.29 -9.03 9.60
N ILE A 404 -2.35 -8.26 10.68
CA ILE A 404 -3.57 -7.65 11.21
C ILE A 404 -3.37 -6.15 11.38
N VAL A 405 -4.47 -5.39 11.29
CA VAL A 405 -4.44 -3.95 11.60
C VAL A 405 -4.43 -3.73 13.12
N ALA A 406 -5.23 -4.52 13.84
CA ALA A 406 -5.33 -4.53 15.29
C ALA A 406 -5.91 -5.87 15.77
N GLU A 407 -5.58 -6.29 16.99
CA GLU A 407 -6.06 -7.56 17.59
C GLU A 407 -7.55 -7.53 17.91
N ASN A 408 -8.04 -6.44 18.51
CA ASN A 408 -9.46 -6.20 18.80
C ASN A 408 -9.88 -4.92 18.06
N ASP A 409 -10.20 -5.07 16.79
CA ASP A 409 -10.42 -3.93 15.90
C ASP A 409 -11.89 -3.48 15.91
N PHE A 410 -12.22 -2.52 16.78
CA PHE A 410 -13.53 -1.85 16.81
C PHE A 410 -13.51 -0.55 16.00
N SER A 411 -12.68 -0.48 14.95
CA SER A 411 -12.63 0.67 14.05
C SER A 411 -13.89 0.83 13.19
N CYS A 412 -14.09 2.06 12.72
CA CYS A 412 -14.92 2.38 11.56
C CYS A 412 -14.04 2.68 10.34
N TYR A 413 -14.15 1.85 9.30
CA TYR A 413 -13.59 2.13 7.98
C TYR A 413 -14.66 2.72 7.09
N VAL A 414 -14.47 3.98 6.70
CA VAL A 414 -15.50 4.75 6.02
C VAL A 414 -15.06 5.07 4.60
N ILE A 415 -15.95 4.79 3.66
CA ILE A 415 -15.84 5.15 2.26
C ILE A 415 -16.92 6.18 1.95
N ILE A 416 -16.55 7.33 1.39
CA ILE A 416 -17.52 8.24 0.76
C ILE A 416 -17.32 8.13 -0.75
N ASP A 417 -18.34 7.62 -1.42
CA ASP A 417 -18.41 7.49 -2.86
C ASP A 417 -19.15 8.69 -3.46
N ASN A 418 -18.38 9.62 -4.02
CA ASN A 418 -18.85 10.77 -4.78
C ASN A 418 -18.71 10.56 -6.30
N SER A 419 -18.54 9.31 -6.75
CA SER A 419 -18.35 8.99 -8.19
C SER A 419 -19.55 9.39 -9.04
N ASN A 420 -20.74 9.30 -8.46
CA ASN A 420 -22.01 9.67 -9.08
C ASN A 420 -22.60 10.96 -8.48
N GLY A 421 -21.80 11.76 -7.77
CA GLY A 421 -22.24 13.04 -7.24
C GLY A 421 -22.15 14.16 -8.28
N ASN A 422 -23.07 15.11 -8.22
CA ASN A 422 -23.11 16.27 -9.11
C ASN A 422 -22.25 17.46 -8.63
N SER A 423 -21.72 17.39 -7.41
CA SER A 423 -20.97 18.48 -6.77
C SER A 423 -19.77 17.96 -5.99
N ASP A 424 -18.76 18.82 -5.89
CA ASP A 424 -17.71 18.68 -4.88
C ASP A 424 -18.33 18.81 -3.48
N LEU A 425 -17.80 18.04 -2.53
CA LEU A 425 -18.17 18.06 -1.13
C LEU A 425 -17.06 18.74 -0.33
N ARG A 426 -17.38 19.81 0.40
CA ARG A 426 -16.43 20.47 1.30
C ARG A 426 -16.76 20.15 2.75
N ARG A 427 -15.78 19.64 3.50
CA ARG A 427 -15.92 19.29 4.91
C ARG A 427 -16.16 20.55 5.73
N LYS A 428 -17.23 20.56 6.50
CA LYS A 428 -17.58 21.66 7.41
C LYS A 428 -17.14 21.36 8.84
N ASP A 429 -17.31 20.11 9.27
CA ASP A 429 -17.02 19.68 10.64
C ASP A 429 -16.85 18.15 10.69
N PHE A 430 -16.14 17.64 11.69
CA PHE A 430 -16.05 16.23 12.00
C PHE A 430 -15.79 16.03 13.49
N GLN A 431 -16.31 14.93 14.04
CA GLN A 431 -16.15 14.60 15.45
C GLN A 431 -15.88 13.10 15.64
N ALA A 432 -15.10 12.80 16.67
CA ALA A 432 -14.96 11.47 17.25
C ALA A 432 -15.62 11.53 18.63
N LYS A 433 -16.79 10.90 18.77
CA LYS A 433 -17.45 10.73 20.07
C LYS A 433 -16.68 9.71 20.91
N HIS A 434 -16.25 8.62 20.28
CA HIS A 434 -15.31 7.64 20.84
C HIS A 434 -14.29 7.24 19.77
N GLY A 435 -13.06 6.96 20.20
CA GLY A 435 -11.94 6.70 19.30
C GLY A 435 -11.26 7.97 18.79
N HIS A 436 -10.44 7.83 17.75
CA HIS A 436 -9.66 8.90 17.15
C HIS A 436 -9.40 8.61 15.67
N TYR A 437 -9.29 9.67 14.86
CA TYR A 437 -9.07 9.51 13.44
C TYR A 437 -7.60 9.25 13.15
N ILE A 438 -7.30 8.10 12.55
CA ILE A 438 -5.97 7.77 12.02
C ILE A 438 -5.76 8.43 10.66
N VAL A 439 -6.80 8.40 9.84
CA VAL A 439 -6.88 9.13 8.59
C VAL A 439 -8.09 10.03 8.69
N LEU A 440 -7.86 11.34 8.62
CA LEU A 440 -8.90 12.34 8.75
C LEU A 440 -9.86 12.27 7.55
N PRO A 441 -11.17 12.56 7.73
CA PRO A 441 -12.06 12.82 6.60
C PRO A 441 -11.48 13.98 5.78
N PRO A 442 -11.32 13.87 4.45
CA PRO A 442 -10.64 14.90 3.65
C PRO A 442 -11.39 16.24 3.67
N GLU A 443 -10.68 17.36 3.47
CA GLU A 443 -11.33 18.67 3.42
C GLU A 443 -12.25 18.81 2.20
N ILE A 444 -11.86 18.22 1.07
CA ILE A 444 -12.60 18.27 -0.19
C ILE A 444 -12.69 16.85 -0.76
N ILE A 445 -13.88 16.47 -1.24
CA ILE A 445 -14.09 15.28 -2.06
C ILE A 445 -14.62 15.77 -3.41
N LYS A 446 -13.85 15.60 -4.48
CA LYS A 446 -14.26 16.08 -5.80
C LYS A 446 -15.41 15.25 -6.36
N ARG A 447 -16.21 15.85 -7.25
CA ARG A 447 -17.15 15.09 -8.09
C ARG A 447 -16.38 14.01 -8.85
N GLY A 448 -16.93 12.80 -8.92
CA GLY A 448 -16.26 11.67 -9.56
C GLY A 448 -15.28 10.91 -8.66
N GLU A 449 -15.04 11.36 -7.43
CA GLU A 449 -14.04 10.77 -6.53
C GLU A 449 -14.64 9.77 -5.53
N THR A 450 -13.84 8.80 -5.09
CA THR A 450 -14.13 7.97 -3.92
C THR A 450 -12.98 8.10 -2.94
N VAL A 451 -13.28 8.38 -1.68
CA VAL A 451 -12.27 8.57 -0.63
C VAL A 451 -12.49 7.59 0.52
N ARG A 452 -11.41 7.31 1.24
CA ARG A 452 -11.40 6.46 2.44
C ARG A 452 -10.86 7.25 3.62
N PHE A 453 -11.43 7.04 4.79
CA PHE A 453 -10.88 7.55 6.04
C PHE A 453 -11.19 6.58 7.18
N TRP A 454 -10.51 6.77 8.31
CA TRP A 454 -10.44 5.75 9.36
C TRP A 454 -10.55 6.37 10.74
N LEU A 455 -11.59 5.97 11.47
CA LEU A 455 -11.73 6.21 12.90
C LEU A 455 -11.40 4.92 13.66
N GLN A 456 -10.37 4.92 14.48
CA GLN A 456 -9.95 3.78 15.29
C GLN A 456 -10.39 3.95 16.74
N ASP A 457 -10.81 2.85 17.36
CA ASP A 457 -11.08 2.80 18.79
C ASP A 457 -9.80 2.96 19.62
N TYR A 458 -9.94 3.48 20.84
CA TYR A 458 -8.86 3.34 21.82
C TYR A 458 -8.96 1.97 22.48
N PRO A 459 -7.85 1.36 22.92
CA PRO A 459 -7.90 0.16 23.75
C PRO A 459 -8.84 0.37 24.94
N GLY A 460 -9.78 -0.56 25.12
CA GLY A 460 -10.81 -0.47 26.15
C GLY A 460 -12.16 -0.96 25.65
N ILE A 461 -13.22 -0.48 26.30
CA ILE A 461 -14.59 -1.00 26.16
C ILE A 461 -15.55 -0.02 25.47
N TYR A 462 -15.02 0.91 24.67
CA TYR A 462 -15.84 1.94 24.02
C TYR A 462 -16.08 1.65 22.54
N GLY A 463 -15.04 1.23 21.80
CA GLY A 463 -15.10 1.15 20.34
C GLY A 463 -14.93 2.51 19.67
N ALA A 464 -15.29 2.61 18.38
CA ALA A 464 -15.17 3.82 17.58
C ALA A 464 -16.55 4.38 17.20
N GLU A 465 -16.82 5.66 17.48
CA GLU A 465 -18.07 6.32 17.14
C GLU A 465 -17.80 7.74 16.66
N GLY A 466 -18.30 8.12 15.50
CA GLY A 466 -18.01 9.42 14.92
C GLY A 466 -19.01 9.90 13.88
N SER A 467 -18.79 11.13 13.42
CA SER A 467 -19.52 11.67 12.29
C SER A 467 -18.69 12.71 11.55
N VAL A 468 -18.97 12.90 10.27
CA VAL A 468 -18.43 13.99 9.45
C VAL A 468 -19.57 14.70 8.73
N LYS A 469 -19.48 16.02 8.63
CA LYS A 469 -20.41 16.87 7.89
C LYS A 469 -19.70 17.48 6.68
N TYR A 470 -20.33 17.33 5.51
CA TYR A 470 -19.95 18.01 4.28
C TYR A 470 -21.05 18.96 3.81
N VAL A 471 -20.66 19.94 3.00
CA VAL A 471 -21.54 20.86 2.27
C VAL A 471 -21.31 20.63 0.78
N LYS A 472 -22.38 20.46 0.01
CA LYS A 472 -22.29 20.47 -1.46
C LYS A 472 -22.03 21.88 -1.94
N GLN A 473 -21.01 22.07 -2.78
CA GLN A 473 -20.63 23.40 -3.26
C GLN A 473 -21.66 24.04 -4.20
N ASP A 474 -22.45 23.24 -4.93
CA ASP A 474 -23.44 23.73 -5.90
C ASP A 474 -24.67 24.39 -5.26
N ASN A 475 -25.21 23.80 -4.19
CA ASN A 475 -26.50 24.19 -3.61
C ASN A 475 -26.45 24.43 -2.09
N GLN A 476 -25.25 24.35 -1.50
CA GLN A 476 -25.02 24.54 -0.06
C GLN A 476 -25.75 23.53 0.84
N GLN A 477 -26.24 22.41 0.29
CA GLN A 477 -26.87 21.35 1.07
C GLN A 477 -25.86 20.69 2.01
N GLU A 478 -26.21 20.61 3.29
CA GLU A 478 -25.42 19.86 4.28
C GLU A 478 -25.76 18.37 4.25
N ILE A 479 -24.74 17.53 4.31
CA ILE A 479 -24.85 16.08 4.50
C ILE A 479 -24.03 15.70 5.72
N ARG A 480 -24.66 15.04 6.70
CA ARG A 480 -23.96 14.45 7.86
C ARG A 480 -23.91 12.94 7.70
N PHE A 481 -22.71 12.38 7.69
CA PHE A 481 -22.46 10.95 7.73
C PHE A 481 -22.13 10.55 9.16
N THR A 482 -22.88 9.62 9.72
CA THR A 482 -22.71 9.12 11.09
C THR A 482 -22.41 7.62 11.05
N TYR A 483 -21.48 7.16 11.88
CA TYR A 483 -21.06 5.76 11.91
C TYR A 483 -20.54 5.38 13.31
N GLY A 484 -20.73 4.13 13.69
CA GLY A 484 -20.23 3.60 14.94
C GLY A 484 -20.04 2.08 14.92
N CYS A 485 -18.97 1.67 15.60
CA CYS A 485 -18.59 0.29 15.92
C CYS A 485 -18.38 0.22 17.45
N PRO A 486 -19.44 0.28 18.25
CA PRO A 486 -19.31 0.29 19.71
C PRO A 486 -18.87 -1.08 20.23
N PHE A 487 -18.26 -1.11 21.41
CA PHE A 487 -17.82 -2.37 22.02
C PHE A 487 -19.00 -3.22 22.56
N VAL A 488 -20.00 -2.57 23.17
CA VAL A 488 -21.11 -3.25 23.88
C VAL A 488 -22.46 -3.19 23.16
N SER A 489 -22.57 -2.39 22.09
CA SER A 489 -23.82 -2.19 21.36
C SER A 489 -23.63 -2.42 19.86
N SER A 490 -24.74 -2.49 19.13
CA SER A 490 -24.70 -2.77 17.70
C SER A 490 -24.03 -1.67 16.90
N ASN A 491 -23.36 -2.07 15.82
CA ASN A 491 -22.88 -1.13 14.81
C ASN A 491 -24.05 -0.32 14.26
N TYR A 492 -23.80 0.93 13.88
CA TYR A 492 -24.81 1.84 13.33
C TYR A 492 -24.22 2.78 12.28
N CYS A 493 -25.05 3.22 11.33
CA CYS A 493 -24.72 4.32 10.44
C CYS A 493 -25.96 5.06 9.93
N SER A 494 -25.79 6.30 9.50
CA SER A 494 -26.86 7.11 8.87
C SER A 494 -26.29 8.28 8.06
N GLY A 495 -27.13 8.91 7.23
CA GLY A 495 -26.82 10.15 6.54
C GLY A 495 -27.27 10.20 5.08
N THR A 496 -27.04 9.13 4.33
CA THR A 496 -27.44 8.95 2.92
C THR A 496 -27.63 7.46 2.65
N ASN A 497 -27.86 7.07 1.40
CA ASN A 497 -27.81 5.69 0.96
C ASN A 497 -26.45 5.05 1.25
N PHE A 498 -26.42 3.83 1.78
CA PHE A 498 -25.17 3.17 2.16
C PHE A 498 -25.18 1.66 1.92
N TYR A 499 -23.99 1.09 1.87
CA TYR A 499 -23.74 -0.33 2.08
C TYR A 499 -22.87 -0.51 3.31
N THR A 500 -23.08 -1.60 4.04
CA THR A 500 -22.24 -1.94 5.20
C THR A 500 -21.74 -3.37 5.12
N LYS A 501 -20.62 -3.63 5.78
CA LYS A 501 -20.13 -4.97 6.10
C LYS A 501 -19.35 -4.92 7.40
N SER A 502 -19.03 -6.09 7.93
CA SER A 502 -18.09 -6.22 9.04
C SER A 502 -16.89 -7.05 8.59
N ALA A 503 -15.69 -6.60 8.91
CA ALA A 503 -14.46 -7.28 8.57
C ALA A 503 -14.37 -7.65 7.07
N ASN A 504 -13.98 -8.89 6.77
CA ASN A 504 -13.85 -9.44 5.43
C ASN A 504 -15.14 -10.06 4.87
N LEU A 505 -16.29 -9.85 5.51
CA LEU A 505 -17.57 -10.36 5.01
C LEU A 505 -18.00 -9.65 3.71
N SER A 506 -18.96 -10.24 3.01
CA SER A 506 -19.57 -9.63 1.83
C SER A 506 -20.37 -8.38 2.22
N TRP A 507 -20.50 -7.43 1.27
CA TRP A 507 -21.37 -6.27 1.43
C TRP A 507 -22.83 -6.71 1.61
N GLY A 508 -23.52 -6.07 2.57
CA GLY A 508 -24.96 -6.26 2.79
C GLY A 508 -25.83 -5.54 1.76
N ASN A 509 -27.14 -5.56 1.97
CA ASN A 509 -28.09 -4.87 1.10
C ASN A 509 -28.03 -3.35 1.26
N LEU A 510 -28.59 -2.63 0.28
CA LEU A 510 -28.69 -1.18 0.32
C LEU A 510 -29.49 -0.74 1.55
N ASN A 511 -28.92 0.19 2.32
CA ASN A 511 -29.50 0.77 3.55
C ASN A 511 -29.75 -0.23 4.68
N GLU A 512 -29.16 -1.42 4.59
CA GLU A 512 -29.12 -2.39 5.68
C GLU A 512 -27.83 -2.22 6.48
N THR A 513 -27.97 -2.00 7.79
CA THR A 513 -26.82 -1.91 8.69
C THR A 513 -26.43 -3.31 9.17
N LYS A 514 -25.16 -3.68 8.96
CA LYS A 514 -24.57 -4.87 9.55
C LYS A 514 -24.32 -4.62 11.04
N THR A 515 -25.27 -5.01 11.87
CA THR A 515 -25.33 -4.70 13.31
C THR A 515 -24.32 -5.43 14.19
N SER A 516 -23.62 -6.45 13.66
CA SER A 516 -22.67 -7.28 14.41
C SER A 516 -21.36 -7.53 13.65
N GLY A 517 -20.29 -7.83 14.40
CA GLY A 517 -18.95 -8.07 13.88
C GLY A 517 -18.13 -6.78 13.74
N HIS A 518 -16.81 -6.93 13.78
CA HIS A 518 -15.85 -5.82 13.80
C HIS A 518 -14.61 -6.16 12.96
N PRO A 519 -13.94 -5.17 12.35
CA PRO A 519 -14.28 -3.75 12.32
C PRO A 519 -15.53 -3.48 11.48
N PHE A 520 -16.17 -2.33 11.71
CA PHE A 520 -17.33 -1.91 10.94
C PHE A 520 -16.88 -1.15 9.70
N VAL A 521 -17.45 -1.51 8.56
CA VAL A 521 -17.15 -0.88 7.28
C VAL A 521 -18.42 -0.31 6.69
N VAL A 522 -18.39 0.96 6.32
CA VAL A 522 -19.53 1.64 5.68
C VAL A 522 -19.08 2.35 4.42
N ARG A 523 -19.85 2.16 3.33
CA ARG A 523 -19.73 2.92 2.09
C ARG A 523 -20.97 3.77 1.92
N PHE A 524 -20.83 5.08 2.10
CA PHE A 524 -21.86 6.06 1.82
C PHE A 524 -21.85 6.44 0.35
N LEU A 525 -23.03 6.52 -0.25
CA LEU A 525 -23.24 6.90 -1.64
C LEU A 525 -23.76 8.33 -1.70
N ASN A 526 -22.98 9.26 -2.25
CA ASN A 526 -23.48 10.57 -2.64
C ASN A 526 -24.03 10.46 -4.07
N LYS A 527 -25.24 9.89 -4.22
CA LYS A 527 -25.94 9.83 -5.50
C LYS A 527 -26.68 11.13 -5.77
N VAL A 528 -26.82 11.48 -7.05
CA VAL A 528 -27.91 12.35 -7.49
C VAL A 528 -29.23 11.66 -7.12
N GLU A 529 -30.12 12.35 -6.40
CA GLU A 529 -31.54 11.98 -6.42
C GLU A 529 -32.04 12.24 -7.84
N SER A 530 -31.89 11.28 -8.74
CA SER A 530 -32.56 11.35 -10.03
C SER A 530 -34.05 11.10 -9.77
N ARG A 531 -34.82 12.18 -9.67
CA ARG A 531 -36.27 12.10 -9.78
C ARG A 531 -36.62 11.96 -11.26
N TRP A 532 -37.57 11.10 -11.57
CA TRP A 532 -38.21 11.14 -12.88
C TRP A 532 -38.87 12.51 -13.04
N GLU A 533 -38.31 13.35 -13.90
CA GLU A 533 -38.95 14.59 -14.29
C GLU A 533 -39.77 14.34 -15.55
N LEU A 534 -41.01 14.82 -15.54
CA LEU A 534 -41.83 14.83 -16.75
C LEU A 534 -41.15 15.76 -17.76
N VAL A 535 -40.69 15.21 -18.88
CA VAL A 535 -40.27 16.03 -20.02
C VAL A 535 -41.49 16.81 -20.49
N ARG A 536 -41.47 18.14 -20.35
CA ARG A 536 -42.54 19.00 -20.89
C ARG A 536 -42.64 18.74 -22.38
N ASP A 537 -43.86 18.47 -22.84
CA ASP A 537 -44.17 18.07 -24.22
C ASP A 537 -43.52 16.75 -24.70
N GLY A 538 -43.09 15.89 -23.76
CA GLY A 538 -42.46 14.59 -24.03
C GLY A 538 -43.36 13.53 -24.69
N GLY A 539 -44.62 13.85 -24.99
CA GLY A 539 -45.56 12.98 -25.69
C GLY A 539 -46.10 11.81 -24.84
N LYS A 540 -47.15 11.15 -25.35
CA LYS A 540 -47.65 9.88 -24.81
C LYS A 540 -47.22 8.76 -25.74
N LEU A 541 -46.24 7.98 -25.33
CA LEU A 541 -45.57 6.97 -26.15
C LEU A 541 -45.74 5.57 -25.58
N LEU A 542 -45.82 4.58 -26.46
CA LEU A 542 -45.74 3.15 -26.16
C LEU A 542 -44.29 2.66 -26.07
N SER A 543 -43.38 3.29 -26.82
CA SER A 543 -41.98 2.91 -26.93
C SER A 543 -41.15 4.12 -27.40
N VAL A 544 -39.89 4.21 -26.98
CA VAL A 544 -38.96 5.27 -27.36
C VAL A 544 -37.54 4.72 -27.43
N ALA A 545 -36.74 5.19 -28.39
CA ALA A 545 -35.33 4.86 -28.52
C ALA A 545 -34.52 6.10 -28.94
N GLU A 546 -33.31 6.23 -28.40
CA GLU A 546 -32.35 7.28 -28.76
C GLU A 546 -31.50 6.82 -29.95
N MET A 547 -31.31 7.71 -30.91
CA MET A 547 -30.42 7.54 -32.06
C MET A 547 -29.02 8.09 -31.71
N LYS A 548 -28.00 7.61 -32.41
CA LYS A 548 -26.60 7.99 -32.14
C LYS A 548 -26.30 9.48 -32.29
N ASP A 549 -27.10 10.20 -33.08
CA ASP A 549 -26.99 11.65 -33.26
C ASP A 549 -27.66 12.45 -32.12
N GLY A 550 -28.21 11.78 -31.11
CA GLY A 550 -28.89 12.38 -29.95
C GLY A 550 -30.36 12.72 -30.20
N SER A 551 -30.90 12.39 -31.39
CA SER A 551 -32.34 12.46 -31.65
C SER A 551 -33.06 11.21 -31.12
N PHE A 552 -34.39 11.24 -31.06
CA PHE A 552 -35.21 10.13 -30.58
C PHE A 552 -36.25 9.72 -31.61
N VAL A 553 -36.55 8.43 -31.64
CA VAL A 553 -37.74 7.87 -32.29
C VAL A 553 -38.68 7.33 -31.24
N GLY A 554 -39.98 7.52 -31.43
CA GLY A 554 -40.99 7.11 -30.47
C GLY A 554 -42.26 6.63 -31.15
N ILE A 555 -42.91 5.62 -30.56
CA ILE A 555 -44.21 5.15 -31.00
C ILE A 555 -45.27 5.80 -30.15
N GLY A 556 -46.17 6.58 -30.74
CA GLY A 556 -47.31 7.18 -30.05
C GLY A 556 -48.33 6.14 -29.62
N ILE A 557 -49.19 6.49 -28.65
CA ILE A 557 -50.35 5.67 -28.27
C ILE A 557 -51.38 5.46 -29.41
N ASP A 558 -51.24 6.20 -30.51
CA ASP A 558 -51.96 6.03 -31.77
C ASP A 558 -51.30 5.02 -32.72
N ASN A 559 -50.25 4.33 -32.24
CA ASN A 559 -49.39 3.40 -32.96
C ASN A 559 -48.59 4.05 -34.11
N GLN A 560 -48.45 5.38 -34.16
CA GLN A 560 -47.66 6.03 -35.20
C GLN A 560 -46.22 6.28 -34.75
N LEU A 561 -45.28 6.26 -35.69
CA LEU A 561 -43.89 6.62 -35.45
C LEU A 561 -43.70 8.14 -35.47
N TYR A 562 -43.03 8.66 -34.46
CA TYR A 562 -42.66 10.06 -34.31
C TYR A 562 -41.14 10.20 -34.16
N THR A 563 -40.62 11.36 -34.52
CA THR A 563 -39.22 11.75 -34.28
C THR A 563 -39.15 12.99 -33.41
N LEU A 564 -38.09 13.09 -32.61
CA LEU A 564 -37.80 14.21 -31.73
C LEU A 564 -36.32 14.57 -31.88
N ALA A 565 -36.03 15.79 -32.32
CA ALA A 565 -34.65 16.20 -32.57
C ALA A 565 -33.82 16.31 -31.28
N THR A 566 -34.42 16.85 -30.21
CA THR A 566 -33.82 17.04 -28.88
C THR A 566 -34.93 17.07 -27.84
N LEU A 567 -34.63 16.77 -26.56
CA LEU A 567 -35.61 16.79 -25.47
C LEU A 567 -36.48 18.06 -25.33
N PRO A 568 -36.02 19.29 -25.61
CA PRO A 568 -36.88 20.49 -25.58
C PRO A 568 -37.72 20.71 -26.86
N SER A 569 -37.59 19.85 -27.88
CA SER A 569 -38.36 19.95 -29.12
C SER A 569 -39.74 19.28 -28.98
N THR A 570 -40.59 19.42 -30.00
CA THR A 570 -41.87 18.69 -30.08
C THR A 570 -41.74 17.45 -30.96
N TRP A 571 -42.45 16.38 -30.59
CA TRP A 571 -42.57 15.16 -31.40
C TRP A 571 -43.23 15.47 -32.75
N LYS A 572 -42.60 15.03 -33.84
CA LYS A 572 -43.11 15.20 -35.22
C LYS A 572 -43.43 13.85 -35.82
N LEU A 573 -44.58 13.73 -36.47
CA LEU A 573 -44.98 12.50 -37.16
C LEU A 573 -43.97 12.17 -38.25
N ALA A 574 -43.42 10.95 -38.22
CA ALA A 574 -42.49 10.47 -39.22
C ALA A 574 -43.23 10.18 -40.53
N LYS A 575 -42.71 10.68 -41.66
CA LYS A 575 -43.26 10.35 -42.98
C LYS A 575 -43.04 8.86 -43.24
N ASN A 576 -44.11 8.15 -43.63
CA ASN A 576 -44.12 6.70 -43.90
C ASN A 576 -43.75 5.81 -42.68
N GLY A 577 -44.03 6.29 -41.46
CA GLY A 577 -43.64 5.62 -40.21
C GLY A 577 -44.32 4.28 -39.91
N GLY A 578 -45.41 3.94 -40.58
CA GLY A 578 -46.16 2.69 -40.34
C GLY A 578 -46.92 2.68 -39.00
N LYS A 579 -47.74 1.63 -38.79
CA LYS A 579 -48.41 1.38 -37.51
C LYS A 579 -47.65 0.33 -36.70
N LEU A 580 -47.05 0.76 -35.60
CA LEU A 580 -46.11 -0.02 -34.79
C LEU A 580 -46.54 -0.05 -33.33
N LEU A 581 -46.10 -1.07 -32.60
CA LEU A 581 -46.29 -1.24 -31.15
C LEU A 581 -45.03 -0.87 -30.37
N SER A 582 -43.85 -1.05 -30.98
CA SER A 582 -42.55 -0.84 -30.32
C SER A 582 -41.45 -0.55 -31.35
N VAL A 583 -40.40 0.15 -30.94
CA VAL A 583 -39.24 0.51 -31.75
C VAL A 583 -37.94 0.32 -30.97
N ALA A 584 -36.86 -0.09 -31.64
CA ALA A 584 -35.51 -0.12 -31.09
C ALA A 584 -34.46 0.17 -32.17
N ILE A 585 -33.23 0.49 -31.75
CA ILE A 585 -32.10 0.81 -32.63
C ILE A 585 -30.98 -0.19 -32.38
N LEU A 586 -30.66 -1.02 -33.38
CA LEU A 586 -29.56 -1.98 -33.29
C LEU A 586 -28.19 -1.28 -33.32
N LYS A 587 -27.11 -2.01 -32.94
CA LYS A 587 -25.72 -1.49 -32.91
C LYS A 587 -25.23 -0.91 -34.24
N ASP A 588 -25.81 -1.36 -35.36
CA ASP A 588 -25.46 -0.91 -36.71
C ASP A 588 -26.40 0.21 -37.21
N GLU A 589 -27.08 0.92 -36.31
CA GLU A 589 -28.03 2.02 -36.58
C GLU A 589 -29.29 1.61 -37.35
N ILE A 590 -29.52 0.30 -37.51
CA ILE A 590 -30.74 -0.25 -38.10
C ILE A 590 -31.90 -0.06 -37.13
N ILE A 591 -32.96 0.62 -37.59
CA ILE A 591 -34.21 0.78 -36.85
C ILE A 591 -35.04 -0.49 -37.04
N VAL A 592 -35.45 -1.11 -35.92
CA VAL A 592 -36.38 -2.24 -35.90
C VAL A 592 -37.66 -1.84 -35.19
N GLY A 593 -38.78 -2.40 -35.65
CA GLY A 593 -40.09 -2.11 -35.09
C GLY A 593 -41.01 -3.34 -35.11
N VAL A 594 -41.88 -3.44 -34.13
CA VAL A 594 -42.94 -4.46 -34.10
C VAL A 594 -44.21 -3.87 -34.68
N GLY A 595 -44.76 -4.47 -35.73
CA GLY A 595 -46.00 -4.04 -36.35
C GLY A 595 -47.24 -4.35 -35.50
N THR A 596 -48.35 -3.67 -35.80
CA THR A 596 -49.67 -3.98 -35.19
C THR A 596 -50.23 -5.37 -35.55
N ASP A 597 -49.61 -6.04 -36.52
CA ASP A 597 -49.81 -7.45 -36.87
C ASP A 597 -48.95 -8.42 -36.05
N ASN A 598 -48.23 -7.91 -35.05
CA ASN A 598 -47.29 -8.61 -34.18
C ASN A 598 -46.05 -9.18 -34.90
N GLN A 599 -45.71 -8.69 -36.08
CA GLN A 599 -44.51 -9.12 -36.81
C GLN A 599 -43.34 -8.13 -36.64
N LEU A 600 -42.11 -8.61 -36.81
CA LEU A 600 -40.89 -7.79 -36.71
C LEU A 600 -40.53 -7.19 -38.07
N TYR A 601 -40.19 -5.90 -38.09
CA TYR A 601 -39.79 -5.18 -39.28
C TYR A 601 -38.46 -4.44 -39.07
N THR A 602 -37.73 -4.23 -40.16
CA THR A 602 -36.57 -3.33 -40.26
C THR A 602 -36.93 -2.15 -41.16
N LEU A 603 -36.50 -0.94 -40.81
CA LEU A 603 -36.70 0.23 -41.66
C LEU A 603 -35.56 0.33 -42.68
N ASP A 604 -35.91 0.26 -43.95
CA ASP A 604 -34.98 0.59 -45.04
C ASP A 604 -34.95 2.11 -45.21
N THR A 605 -33.85 2.73 -44.79
CA THR A 605 -33.66 4.19 -44.82
C THR A 605 -33.51 4.74 -46.23
N SER A 606 -33.09 3.93 -47.21
CA SER A 606 -32.96 4.35 -48.61
C SER A 606 -34.32 4.51 -49.30
N THR A 607 -35.32 3.73 -48.89
CA THR A 607 -36.67 3.74 -49.46
C THR A 607 -37.73 4.30 -48.52
N SER A 608 -37.38 4.55 -47.25
CA SER A 608 -38.30 4.92 -46.17
C SER A 608 -39.47 3.93 -46.05
N ARG A 609 -39.18 2.62 -46.11
CA ARG A 609 -40.18 1.55 -46.03
C ARG A 609 -39.77 0.45 -45.05
N TRP A 610 -40.76 -0.10 -44.36
CA TRP A 610 -40.59 -1.24 -43.47
C TRP A 610 -40.52 -2.55 -44.25
N LYS A 611 -39.51 -3.38 -43.93
CA LYS A 611 -39.31 -4.72 -44.49
C LYS A 611 -39.48 -5.76 -43.39
N LEU A 612 -40.35 -6.74 -43.66
CA LEU A 612 -40.61 -7.85 -42.74
C LEU A 612 -39.32 -8.67 -42.53
N VAL A 613 -38.96 -8.92 -41.27
CA VAL A 613 -37.82 -9.74 -40.88
C VAL A 613 -38.27 -11.20 -40.78
N GLY A 614 -38.62 -11.80 -41.92
CA GLY A 614 -39.07 -13.19 -42.03
C GLY A 614 -40.41 -13.51 -41.34
N GLU A 615 -40.88 -14.74 -41.49
CA GLU A 615 -42.06 -15.25 -40.78
C GLU A 615 -41.64 -15.81 -39.41
N GLY A 616 -41.59 -14.94 -38.39
CA GLY A 616 -41.31 -15.28 -37.00
C GLY A 616 -42.57 -15.44 -36.13
N GLY A 617 -42.37 -15.66 -34.82
CA GLY A 617 -43.45 -15.67 -33.82
C GLY A 617 -44.03 -14.28 -33.55
N LYS A 618 -45.23 -14.22 -32.96
CA LYS A 618 -45.92 -12.96 -32.64
C LYS A 618 -45.23 -12.21 -31.49
N LEU A 619 -44.87 -10.94 -31.73
CA LEU A 619 -44.19 -10.06 -30.78
C LEU A 619 -45.09 -8.92 -30.31
N LEU A 620 -44.84 -8.45 -29.08
CA LEU A 620 -45.49 -7.26 -28.51
C LEU A 620 -44.52 -6.09 -28.28
N SER A 621 -43.21 -6.36 -28.19
CA SER A 621 -42.20 -5.33 -28.02
C SER A 621 -40.83 -5.80 -28.54
N VAL A 622 -39.94 -4.83 -28.81
CA VAL A 622 -38.53 -5.02 -29.14
C VAL A 622 -37.70 -4.04 -28.30
N ALA A 623 -36.52 -4.48 -27.84
CA ALA A 623 -35.56 -3.67 -27.08
C ALA A 623 -34.14 -4.15 -27.38
N THR A 624 -33.14 -3.32 -27.11
CA THR A 624 -31.71 -3.58 -27.39
C THR A 624 -30.84 -3.46 -26.17
#